data_AF-A0ABD3VPE8-F1
#
_entry.id   AF-A0ABD3VPE8-F1
#
_cell.length_a   1.000
_cell.length_b   1.000
_cell.length_c   1.000
_cell.angle_alpha   90.00
_cell.angle_beta   90.00
_cell.angle_gamma   90.00
#
_symmetry.space_group_name_H-M   'P 1'
#
loop_
_entity.id
_entity.type
_entity.pdbx_description
1 polymer ?
#
loop_
_entity_poly.entity_id
_entity_poly.type
_entity_poly.pdbx_seq_one_letter_code
_entity_poly.pdbx_strand_id
1 'polypeptide(L)'
;MTSTPEVTTHHISDTVNGNETSEEESLTEETKPVVYGVEDTPPLHLCFLFGLQQAVMCIGGVLSLPFIVTSLVCAKGQEDVISQLLSISLFMCGLATFMQSTFGVRLGIIQGGSHTFVAPIVAMVATDRWKCREDEPHFWKEIIREISGNLIIASVTQLVIGGTGIIGFLMKFIGPLTIAPTIALIGLSLTGVASSFNQVHWGIAFMTMGLIAIISMYLGSIHVPMCAWKRVVGCHIIKYPVFQLLPVILSICITWLLCYILTVADVFPSDPNHINYMARTDARNNVLKNAPWFRWPIPFPFGWPTVSAAGYVGFMAATLSSIVESVGDYFAAAHLSCAPPPPAHALNRGIAVEGFCSIFSGMVGAAHATTSYSGNIGAIAITKVASRRVFQTAGIIMVVCGIIGKVGAVITLIPEPIIGGTSTVMFGIVSAVGISTLKFIDMGSIRNMTILGISLILGLMVPQWINDPRNAGAINTGNHELDQAINVLLGTAMFVGGFIGCLLDNTVPGTLEERGLLTWRKDHVSSTLQFSKVSLKMYEFPFITKYIKKMNCMSYFPLSPTFDKEINLNCCQKSEERDILRYTFDNDVHIEFKSQLSNAASTQL
;
A
#
# COMPACT_ATOMS: atom_id res chain seq x y z
N MET A 1 -20.36 28.18 -49.67
CA MET A 1 -21.76 28.63 -49.92
C MET A 1 -22.63 28.00 -48.86
N THR A 2 -23.62 28.76 -48.37
CA THR A 2 -24.71 28.39 -47.43
C THR A 2 -24.30 28.04 -46.01
N SER A 3 -24.93 28.47 -44.92
CA SER A 3 -25.82 29.59 -44.54
C SER A 3 -26.21 29.25 -43.11
N THR A 4 -26.10 30.19 -42.18
CA THR A 4 -26.70 30.09 -40.84
C THR A 4 -28.23 30.00 -40.93
N PRO A 5 -28.89 29.48 -39.88
CA PRO A 5 -29.74 30.36 -39.06
C PRO A 5 -29.62 30.02 -37.56
N GLU A 6 -29.44 30.98 -36.65
CA GLU A 6 -30.41 31.94 -36.09
C GLU A 6 -31.45 31.35 -35.11
N VAL A 7 -31.38 31.90 -33.90
CA VAL A 7 -32.07 31.59 -32.66
C VAL A 7 -33.45 32.22 -32.67
N THR A 8 -34.48 31.49 -32.20
CA THR A 8 -35.80 32.06 -31.88
C THR A 8 -36.05 31.96 -30.38
N THR A 9 -36.21 33.13 -29.75
CA THR A 9 -36.64 33.35 -28.37
C THR A 9 -38.16 33.32 -28.27
N HIS A 10 -38.71 32.70 -27.22
CA HIS A 10 -40.08 32.94 -26.78
C HIS A 10 -40.11 33.24 -25.27
N HIS A 11 -40.62 34.43 -24.94
CA HIS A 11 -40.97 34.94 -23.61
C HIS A 11 -42.35 34.45 -23.17
N ILE A 12 -42.51 34.06 -21.89
CA ILE A 12 -43.76 34.14 -21.07
C ILE A 12 -43.30 34.15 -19.59
N SER A 13 -43.13 35.30 -18.92
CA SER A 13 -44.07 36.09 -18.06
C SER A 13 -44.58 35.42 -16.77
N ASP A 14 -44.22 36.03 -15.64
CA ASP A 14 -44.55 35.69 -14.24
C ASP A 14 -46.06 35.70 -13.90
N THR A 15 -46.48 34.81 -12.99
CA THR A 15 -47.56 35.07 -12.02
C THR A 15 -47.37 34.24 -10.74
N VAL A 16 -47.59 34.88 -9.59
CA VAL A 16 -47.52 34.35 -8.22
C VAL A 16 -48.93 34.05 -7.71
N ASN A 17 -49.18 32.84 -7.16
CA ASN A 17 -49.84 32.62 -5.85
C ASN A 17 -50.07 31.14 -5.52
N GLY A 18 -49.95 30.83 -4.22
CA GLY A 18 -49.87 29.51 -3.60
C GLY A 18 -51.05 28.55 -3.78
N ASN A 19 -50.76 27.25 -3.67
CA ASN A 19 -51.19 26.46 -2.52
C ASN A 19 -50.39 25.16 -2.43
N GLU A 20 -50.06 24.82 -1.18
CA GLU A 20 -49.26 23.69 -0.74
C GLU A 20 -49.93 22.34 -1.01
N THR A 21 -49.09 21.30 -0.89
CA THR A 21 -49.35 19.85 -0.85
C THR A 21 -49.32 19.13 -2.21
N SER A 22 -48.27 18.30 -2.36
CA SER A 22 -48.13 17.12 -3.23
C SER A 22 -47.07 17.09 -4.34
N GLU A 23 -45.87 17.68 -4.18
CA GLU A 23 -44.75 17.47 -5.11
C GLU A 23 -43.36 17.47 -4.42
N GLU A 24 -43.15 16.59 -3.43
CA GLU A 24 -41.82 16.42 -2.79
C GLU A 24 -41.21 15.01 -2.96
N GLU A 25 -41.67 14.24 -3.95
CA GLU A 25 -41.09 12.94 -4.30
C GLU A 25 -40.72 12.84 -5.79
N SER A 26 -39.97 13.80 -6.33
CA SER A 26 -39.27 13.59 -7.61
C SER A 26 -38.14 14.60 -7.83
N LEU A 27 -37.12 14.57 -6.99
CA LEU A 27 -35.86 15.26 -7.26
C LEU A 27 -34.72 14.24 -7.22
N THR A 28 -34.30 13.86 -8.43
CA THR A 28 -32.97 13.31 -8.79
C THR A 28 -32.47 12.10 -7.99
N GLU A 29 -32.69 10.89 -8.51
CA GLU A 29 -31.75 9.79 -8.30
C GLU A 29 -30.40 10.17 -8.94
N GLU A 30 -29.59 10.97 -8.24
CA GLU A 30 -28.15 10.98 -8.48
C GLU A 30 -27.65 9.56 -8.20
N THR A 31 -27.17 8.88 -9.25
CA THR A 31 -26.51 7.59 -9.13
C THR A 31 -25.39 7.71 -8.10
N LYS A 32 -25.57 7.13 -6.91
CA LYS A 32 -24.53 7.11 -5.88
C LYS A 32 -23.24 6.51 -6.49
N PRO A 33 -22.09 7.21 -6.41
CA PRO A 33 -20.85 6.76 -7.05
C PRO A 33 -20.28 5.47 -6.44
N VAL A 34 -20.76 5.07 -5.27
CA VAL A 34 -20.46 3.82 -4.55
C VAL A 34 -21.75 3.11 -4.15
N VAL A 35 -21.76 1.77 -4.26
CA VAL A 35 -22.90 0.90 -3.89
C VAL A 35 -23.02 0.79 -2.38
N TYR A 36 -21.88 0.64 -1.69
CA TYR A 36 -21.81 0.71 -0.23
C TYR A 36 -20.70 1.68 0.17
N GLY A 37 -21.08 2.80 0.77
CA GLY A 37 -20.17 3.78 1.35
C GLY A 37 -19.49 3.28 2.62
N VAL A 38 -18.54 4.07 3.12
CA VAL A 38 -17.66 3.73 4.26
C VAL A 38 -18.45 3.36 5.55
N GLU A 39 -19.53 4.09 5.82
CA GLU A 39 -20.39 3.92 6.99
C GLU A 39 -21.51 2.88 6.80
N ASP A 40 -21.74 2.43 5.57
CA ASP A 40 -22.84 1.52 5.27
C ASP A 40 -22.63 0.14 5.91
N THR A 41 -23.74 -0.54 6.18
CA THR A 41 -23.75 -1.88 6.78
C THR A 41 -24.44 -2.85 5.83
N PRO A 42 -23.69 -3.53 4.94
CA PRO A 42 -24.28 -4.54 4.06
C PRO A 42 -24.90 -5.68 4.89
N PRO A 43 -25.93 -6.36 4.35
CA PRO A 43 -26.44 -7.59 4.93
C PRO A 43 -25.32 -8.60 5.20
N LEU A 44 -25.41 -9.35 6.31
CA LEU A 44 -24.33 -10.23 6.79
C LEU A 44 -23.75 -11.18 5.73
N HIS A 45 -24.59 -11.76 4.87
CA HIS A 45 -24.16 -12.67 3.80
C HIS A 45 -23.34 -11.95 2.72
N LEU A 46 -23.73 -10.74 2.31
CA LEU A 46 -22.96 -9.92 1.38
C LEU A 46 -21.68 -9.40 2.04
N CYS A 47 -21.75 -9.04 3.31
CA CYS A 47 -20.58 -8.61 4.08
C CYS A 47 -19.52 -9.71 4.14
N PHE A 48 -19.95 -10.97 4.37
CA PHE A 48 -19.07 -12.14 4.33
C PHE A 48 -18.50 -12.39 2.94
N LEU A 49 -19.31 -12.35 1.88
CA LEU A 49 -18.85 -12.59 0.51
C LEU A 49 -17.85 -11.52 0.04
N PHE A 50 -18.15 -10.24 0.24
CA PHE A 50 -17.21 -9.16 -0.09
C PHE A 50 -15.98 -9.18 0.81
N GLY A 51 -16.13 -9.56 2.09
CA GLY A 51 -15.00 -9.70 3.01
C GLY A 51 -14.05 -10.82 2.58
N LEU A 52 -14.61 -11.96 2.18
CA LEU A 52 -13.86 -13.07 1.62
C LEU A 52 -13.14 -12.66 0.32
N GLN A 53 -13.84 -11.94 -0.56
CA GLN A 53 -13.24 -11.41 -1.79
C GLN A 53 -12.03 -10.52 -1.49
N GLN A 54 -12.15 -9.57 -0.55
CA GLN A 54 -11.06 -8.69 -0.14
C GLN A 54 -9.89 -9.47 0.47
N ALA A 55 -10.17 -10.46 1.31
CA ALA A 55 -9.15 -11.34 1.87
C ALA A 55 -8.43 -12.18 0.80
N VAL A 56 -9.14 -12.67 -0.22
CA VAL A 56 -8.54 -13.44 -1.33
C VAL A 56 -7.66 -12.56 -2.21
N MET A 57 -8.08 -11.31 -2.47
CA MET A 57 -7.29 -10.37 -3.29
C MET A 57 -5.92 -10.05 -2.70
N CYS A 58 -5.78 -10.01 -1.36
CA CYS A 58 -4.50 -9.70 -0.73
C CYS A 58 -3.57 -10.91 -0.61
N ILE A 59 -4.04 -12.14 -0.87
CA ILE A 59 -3.23 -13.37 -0.74
C ILE A 59 -1.93 -13.23 -1.52
N GLY A 60 -1.96 -12.78 -2.78
CA GLY A 60 -0.74 -12.66 -3.61
C GLY A 60 0.39 -11.88 -2.93
N GLY A 61 0.07 -10.77 -2.25
CA GLY A 61 1.06 -9.99 -1.50
C GLY A 61 1.55 -10.74 -0.27
N VAL A 62 0.64 -11.35 0.50
CA VAL A 62 0.95 -12.14 1.70
C VAL A 62 1.82 -13.36 1.38
N LEU A 63 1.68 -13.96 0.19
CA LEU A 63 2.48 -15.11 -0.23
C LEU A 63 3.96 -14.78 -0.40
N SER A 64 4.26 -13.62 -0.98
CA SER A 64 5.63 -13.28 -1.40
C SER A 64 6.60 -13.17 -0.23
N LEU A 65 6.23 -12.49 0.86
CA LEU A 65 7.16 -12.14 1.94
C LEU A 65 7.73 -13.35 2.70
N PRO A 66 6.94 -14.33 3.16
CA PRO A 66 7.49 -15.50 3.85
C PRO A 66 8.47 -16.30 3.01
N PHE A 67 8.21 -16.45 1.71
CA PHE A 67 9.14 -17.11 0.79
C PHE A 67 10.43 -16.32 0.60
N ILE A 68 10.32 -15.00 0.42
CA ILE A 68 11.49 -14.12 0.29
C ILE A 68 12.31 -14.16 1.57
N VAL A 69 11.72 -13.93 2.74
CA VAL A 69 12.43 -13.91 4.01
C VAL A 69 13.12 -15.25 4.27
N THR A 70 12.46 -16.38 4.07
CA THR A 70 13.07 -17.70 4.30
C THR A 70 14.26 -17.98 3.38
N SER A 71 14.21 -17.48 2.14
CA SER A 71 15.35 -17.54 1.21
C SER A 71 16.53 -16.66 1.65
N LEU A 72 16.25 -15.53 2.31
CA LEU A 72 17.27 -14.58 2.80
C LEU A 72 17.93 -15.02 4.11
N VAL A 73 17.17 -15.61 5.04
CA VAL A 73 17.66 -16.02 6.37
C VAL A 73 18.32 -17.40 6.38
N CYS A 74 18.70 -17.94 5.23
CA CYS A 74 19.34 -19.26 5.11
C CYS A 74 18.47 -20.43 5.61
N ALA A 75 17.14 -20.26 5.66
CA ALA A 75 16.19 -21.31 6.08
C ALA A 75 15.73 -22.20 4.90
N LYS A 76 16.50 -22.24 3.81
CA LYS A 76 16.17 -23.03 2.61
C LYS A 76 16.14 -24.52 2.98
N GLY A 77 15.02 -25.19 2.68
CA GLY A 77 14.77 -26.58 3.07
C GLY A 77 14.00 -26.77 4.38
N GLN A 78 13.70 -25.69 5.13
CA GLN A 78 12.83 -25.75 6.31
C GLN A 78 11.42 -25.29 5.96
N GLU A 79 10.72 -26.15 5.23
CA GLU A 79 9.40 -25.83 4.67
C GLU A 79 8.33 -25.61 5.75
N ASP A 80 8.50 -26.21 6.93
CA ASP A 80 7.66 -25.97 8.12
C ASP A 80 7.73 -24.51 8.58
N VAL A 81 8.88 -23.86 8.45
CA VAL A 81 9.08 -22.44 8.81
C VAL A 81 8.35 -21.54 7.83
N ILE A 82 8.38 -21.86 6.52
CA ILE A 82 7.61 -21.12 5.51
C ILE A 82 6.12 -21.20 5.86
N SER A 83 5.61 -22.39 6.17
CA SER A 83 4.22 -22.60 6.55
C SER A 83 3.84 -21.84 7.84
N GLN A 84 4.74 -21.83 8.83
CA GLN A 84 4.56 -21.08 10.07
C GLN A 84 4.50 -19.57 9.81
N LEU A 85 5.44 -19.03 9.04
CA LEU A 85 5.48 -17.62 8.67
C LEU A 85 4.25 -17.20 7.88
N LEU A 86 3.80 -17.99 6.89
CA LEU A 86 2.56 -17.71 6.15
C LEU A 86 1.33 -17.61 7.07
N SER A 87 1.23 -18.53 8.02
CA SER A 87 0.13 -18.55 8.99
C SER A 87 0.15 -17.29 9.87
N ILE A 88 1.34 -16.92 10.36
CA ILE A 88 1.57 -15.71 11.16
C ILE A 88 1.29 -14.44 10.35
N SER A 89 1.76 -14.37 9.10
CA SER A 89 1.54 -13.23 8.20
C SER A 89 0.06 -13.02 7.92
N LEU A 90 -0.69 -14.09 7.61
CA LEU A 90 -2.15 -14.02 7.44
C LEU A 90 -2.85 -13.54 8.71
N PHE A 91 -2.47 -14.08 9.86
CA PHE A 91 -3.01 -13.65 11.14
C PHE A 91 -2.77 -12.16 11.41
N MET A 92 -1.53 -11.69 11.22
CA MET A 92 -1.15 -10.30 11.46
C MET A 92 -1.78 -9.33 10.47
N CYS A 93 -1.87 -9.70 9.18
CA CYS A 93 -2.61 -8.91 8.18
C CYS A 93 -4.09 -8.78 8.56
N GLY A 94 -4.70 -9.86 9.04
CA GLY A 94 -6.08 -9.85 9.52
C GLY A 94 -6.30 -8.97 10.74
N LEU A 95 -5.45 -9.12 11.75
CA LEU A 95 -5.49 -8.34 12.98
C LEU A 95 -5.27 -6.84 12.68
N ALA A 96 -4.26 -6.51 11.89
CA ALA A 96 -3.95 -5.14 11.51
C ALA A 96 -5.10 -4.52 10.70
N THR A 97 -5.69 -5.25 9.76
CA THR A 97 -6.85 -4.80 8.98
C THR A 97 -8.03 -4.46 9.89
N PHE A 98 -8.33 -5.35 10.85
CA PHE A 98 -9.41 -5.14 11.80
C PHE A 98 -9.14 -3.92 12.70
N MET A 99 -7.92 -3.78 13.21
CA MET A 99 -7.51 -2.66 14.05
C MET A 99 -7.52 -1.33 13.27
N GLN A 100 -7.03 -1.32 12.04
CA GLN A 100 -6.94 -0.12 11.21
C GLN A 100 -8.32 0.41 10.78
N SER A 101 -9.21 -0.49 10.38
CA SER A 101 -10.59 -0.14 10.01
C SER A 101 -11.46 0.26 11.21
N THR A 102 -11.11 -0.17 12.43
CA THR A 102 -11.87 0.12 13.66
C THR A 102 -11.35 1.34 14.40
N PHE A 103 -10.04 1.38 14.67
CA PHE A 103 -9.39 2.39 15.50
C PHE A 103 -8.41 3.28 14.74
N GLY A 104 -7.80 2.80 13.64
CA GLY A 104 -6.83 3.56 12.84
C GLY A 104 -7.48 4.66 12.01
N VAL A 105 -7.17 4.72 10.72
CA VAL A 105 -7.77 5.74 9.82
C VAL A 105 -9.29 5.57 9.63
N ARG A 106 -9.86 4.41 9.96
CA ARG A 106 -11.30 4.11 9.79
C ARG A 106 -11.78 4.25 8.34
N LEU A 107 -10.99 3.75 7.40
CA LEU A 107 -11.37 3.54 6.00
C LEU A 107 -11.35 2.04 5.68
N GLY A 108 -11.99 1.65 4.58
CA GLY A 108 -11.92 0.29 4.05
C GLY A 108 -10.55 0.00 3.44
N ILE A 109 -9.56 -0.34 4.27
CA ILE A 109 -8.18 -0.59 3.84
C ILE A 109 -7.72 -1.93 4.41
N ILE A 110 -7.24 -2.82 3.55
CA ILE A 110 -6.53 -4.03 3.97
C ILE A 110 -5.12 -3.66 4.36
N GLN A 111 -4.67 -4.19 5.49
CA GLN A 111 -3.28 -4.12 5.94
C GLN A 111 -2.55 -5.40 5.52
N GLY A 112 -1.43 -5.24 4.82
CA GLY A 112 -0.57 -6.32 4.34
C GLY A 112 0.82 -6.27 4.98
N GLY A 113 1.65 -7.27 4.67
CA GLY A 113 3.07 -7.21 5.01
C GLY A 113 3.81 -6.18 4.13
N SER A 114 4.68 -5.38 4.74
CA SER A 114 5.39 -4.31 4.04
C SER A 114 6.65 -4.81 3.33
N HIS A 115 6.70 -4.67 1.99
CA HIS A 115 7.87 -5.01 1.17
C HIS A 115 9.06 -4.07 1.38
N THR A 116 8.83 -2.90 1.97
CA THR A 116 9.89 -1.93 2.32
C THR A 116 10.98 -2.53 3.22
N PHE A 117 10.64 -3.55 4.02
CA PHE A 117 11.56 -4.21 4.94
C PHE A 117 12.45 -5.25 4.26
N VAL A 118 12.18 -5.65 3.02
CA VAL A 118 13.02 -6.64 2.32
C VAL A 118 14.39 -6.06 2.01
N ALA A 119 14.47 -4.82 1.53
CA ALA A 119 15.73 -4.16 1.19
C ALA A 119 16.71 -4.06 2.39
N PRO A 120 16.32 -3.56 3.58
CA PRO A 120 17.23 -3.55 4.73
C PRO A 120 17.55 -4.96 5.26
N ILE A 121 16.66 -5.95 5.11
CA ILE A 121 16.99 -7.35 5.43
C ILE A 121 18.11 -7.86 4.51
N VAL A 122 18.02 -7.60 3.21
CA VAL A 122 19.07 -7.96 2.24
C VAL A 122 20.40 -7.29 2.60
N ALA A 123 20.38 -5.99 2.90
CA ALA A 123 21.58 -5.26 3.29
C ALA A 123 22.17 -5.76 4.63
N MET A 124 21.31 -6.14 5.59
CA MET A 124 21.73 -6.70 6.87
C MET A 124 22.39 -8.08 6.71
N VAL A 125 21.79 -8.97 5.92
CA VAL A 125 22.33 -10.33 5.66
C VAL A 125 23.62 -10.28 4.83
N ALA A 126 23.80 -9.26 3.99
CA ALA A 126 25.04 -9.04 3.24
C ALA A 126 26.25 -8.71 4.13
N THR A 127 26.03 -8.25 5.36
CA THR A 127 27.10 -7.94 6.33
C THR A 127 27.77 -9.22 6.82
N ASP A 128 29.10 -9.21 7.02
CA ASP A 128 29.89 -10.39 7.42
C ASP A 128 29.37 -11.11 8.68
N ARG A 129 28.74 -10.37 9.60
CA ARG A 129 28.14 -10.91 10.82
C ARG A 129 27.01 -11.92 10.53
N TRP A 130 26.22 -11.68 9.49
CA TRP A 130 24.97 -12.38 9.20
C TRP A 130 24.99 -13.20 7.90
N LYS A 131 26.15 -13.29 7.24
CA LYS A 131 26.34 -14.20 6.11
C LYS A 131 26.02 -15.64 6.52
N CYS A 132 25.30 -16.34 5.64
CA CYS A 132 24.94 -17.74 5.84
C CYS A 132 26.19 -18.59 6.10
N ARG A 133 26.20 -19.32 7.21
CA ARG A 133 27.25 -20.31 7.54
C ARG A 133 26.69 -21.70 7.29
N GLU A 134 27.37 -22.46 6.44
CA GLU A 134 26.94 -23.83 6.12
C GLU A 134 27.08 -24.78 7.33
N ASP A 135 27.95 -24.43 8.28
CA ASP A 135 28.28 -25.25 9.46
C ASP A 135 27.17 -25.24 10.55
N GLU A 136 26.22 -24.29 10.51
CA GLU A 136 25.24 -24.08 11.59
C GLU A 136 23.77 -24.11 11.07
N PRO A 137 23.08 -25.26 11.11
CA PRO A 137 21.74 -25.44 10.50
C PRO A 137 20.61 -24.67 11.20
N HIS A 138 20.87 -24.06 12.36
CA HIS A 138 19.90 -23.26 13.12
C HIS A 138 20.23 -21.77 13.15
N PHE A 139 21.27 -21.33 12.43
CA PHE A 139 21.70 -19.92 12.37
C PHE A 139 20.58 -18.98 11.89
N TRP A 140 19.67 -19.48 11.03
CA TRP A 140 18.49 -18.73 10.58
C TRP A 140 17.63 -18.18 11.72
N LYS A 141 17.57 -18.86 12.88
CA LYS A 141 16.80 -18.40 14.05
C LYS A 141 17.40 -17.12 14.61
N GLU A 142 18.73 -17.01 14.63
CA GLU A 142 19.43 -15.81 15.10
C GLU A 142 19.13 -14.62 14.21
N ILE A 143 19.16 -14.82 12.89
CA ILE A 143 18.80 -13.78 11.91
C ILE A 143 17.35 -13.33 12.10
N ILE A 144 16.39 -14.25 12.24
CA ILE A 144 14.98 -13.88 12.46
C ILE A 144 14.78 -13.15 13.80
N ARG A 145 15.50 -13.52 14.87
CA ARG A 145 15.45 -12.82 16.16
C ARG A 145 15.96 -11.39 16.04
N GLU A 146 17.00 -11.18 15.24
CA GLU A 146 17.56 -9.86 14.93
C GLU A 146 16.60 -9.01 14.10
N ILE A 147 16.00 -9.58 13.05
CA ILE A 147 14.94 -8.94 12.26
C ILE A 147 13.79 -8.53 13.18
N SER A 148 13.35 -9.43 14.05
CA SER A 148 12.23 -9.21 14.97
C SER A 148 12.51 -8.09 15.96
N GLY A 149 13.70 -8.03 16.55
CA GLY A 149 14.06 -6.97 17.51
C GLY A 149 14.21 -5.60 16.87
N ASN A 150 14.91 -5.52 15.73
CA ASN A 150 15.04 -4.26 14.99
C ASN A 150 13.68 -3.76 14.48
N LEU A 151 12.81 -4.67 14.01
CA LEU A 151 11.44 -4.36 13.62
C LEU A 151 10.61 -3.83 14.78
N ILE A 152 10.68 -4.43 15.98
CA ILE A 152 9.95 -3.95 17.16
C ILE A 152 10.34 -2.51 17.49
N ILE A 153 11.63 -2.20 17.55
CA ILE A 153 12.08 -0.84 17.94
C ILE A 153 11.76 0.19 16.85
N ALA A 154 11.93 -0.17 15.57
CA ALA A 154 11.52 0.69 14.46
C ALA A 154 10.00 0.98 14.50
N SER A 155 9.19 -0.04 14.80
CA SER A 155 7.73 0.08 14.92
C SER A 155 7.28 0.87 16.16
N VAL A 156 8.01 0.77 17.27
CA VAL A 156 7.81 1.67 18.43
C VAL A 156 8.03 3.12 18.02
N THR A 157 9.03 3.38 17.19
CA THR A 157 9.27 4.74 16.68
C THR A 157 8.15 5.18 15.74
N GLN A 158 7.62 4.31 14.88
CA GLN A 158 6.43 4.58 14.07
C GLN A 158 5.22 4.96 14.94
N LEU A 159 4.98 4.20 16.01
CA LEU A 159 3.92 4.47 16.98
C LEU A 159 4.10 5.85 17.62
N VAL A 160 5.32 6.22 18.00
CA VAL A 160 5.64 7.55 18.55
C VAL A 160 5.45 8.65 17.51
N ILE A 161 5.89 8.46 16.26
CA ILE A 161 5.71 9.43 15.17
C ILE A 161 4.22 9.70 14.92
N GLY A 162 3.41 8.64 14.86
CA GLY A 162 1.96 8.76 14.75
C GLY A 162 1.34 9.43 15.97
N GLY A 163 1.71 9.01 17.18
CA GLY A 163 1.18 9.55 18.44
C GLY A 163 1.50 11.02 18.70
N THR A 164 2.67 11.49 18.25
CA THR A 164 3.12 12.88 18.39
C THR A 164 2.68 13.79 17.24
N GLY A 165 2.17 13.24 16.15
CA GLY A 165 1.74 14.01 14.98
C GLY A 165 2.87 14.65 14.18
N ILE A 166 4.12 14.18 14.35
CA ILE A 166 5.31 14.66 13.62
C ILE A 166 5.15 14.47 12.11
N ILE A 167 4.32 13.53 11.67
CA ILE A 167 4.03 13.32 10.25
C ILE A 167 3.60 14.60 9.52
N GLY A 168 2.83 15.46 10.18
CA GLY A 168 2.39 16.72 9.58
C GLY A 168 3.54 17.73 9.36
N PHE A 169 4.64 17.61 10.11
CA PHE A 169 5.88 18.37 9.87
C PHE A 169 6.70 17.69 8.77
N LEU A 170 6.82 16.37 8.79
CA LEU A 170 7.57 15.59 7.80
C LEU A 170 7.02 15.78 6.37
N MET A 171 5.70 15.77 6.20
CA MET A 171 5.01 15.99 4.93
C MET A 171 5.22 17.41 4.34
N LYS A 172 5.82 18.34 5.08
CA LYS A 172 6.21 19.66 4.54
C LYS A 172 7.44 19.59 3.65
N PHE A 173 8.33 18.63 3.92
CA PHE A 173 9.60 18.45 3.20
C PHE A 173 9.53 17.35 2.14
N ILE A 174 8.63 16.39 2.33
CA ILE A 174 8.42 15.27 1.40
C ILE A 174 7.42 15.69 0.33
N GLY A 175 7.93 16.05 -0.85
CA GLY A 175 7.12 16.32 -2.04
C GLY A 175 6.94 15.09 -2.93
N PRO A 176 6.06 15.16 -3.96
CA PRO A 176 5.87 14.07 -4.92
C PRO A 176 7.17 13.67 -5.63
N LEU A 177 8.11 14.60 -5.83
CA LEU A 177 9.42 14.35 -6.42
C LEU A 177 10.34 13.48 -5.55
N THR A 178 10.11 13.46 -4.24
CA THR A 178 10.77 12.56 -3.28
C THR A 178 10.08 11.20 -3.24
N ILE A 179 8.74 11.20 -3.25
CA ILE A 179 7.91 10.00 -3.12
C ILE A 179 8.09 9.09 -4.36
N ALA A 180 8.11 9.67 -5.55
CA ALA A 180 8.23 8.93 -6.81
C ALA A 180 9.43 7.97 -6.86
N PRO A 181 10.69 8.43 -6.69
CA PRO A 181 11.85 7.53 -6.69
C PRO A 181 11.84 6.58 -5.50
N THR A 182 11.38 7.02 -4.31
CA THR A 182 11.31 6.17 -3.11
C THR A 182 10.46 4.93 -3.38
N ILE A 183 9.22 5.12 -3.85
CA ILE A 183 8.28 4.02 -4.11
C ILE A 183 8.73 3.19 -5.33
N ALA A 184 9.21 3.86 -6.39
CA ALA A 184 9.67 3.16 -7.59
C ALA A 184 10.82 2.18 -7.27
N LEU A 185 11.75 2.58 -6.42
CA LEU A 185 12.91 1.78 -6.04
C LEU A 185 12.58 0.62 -5.11
N ILE A 186 11.45 0.64 -4.39
CA ILE A 186 10.98 -0.54 -3.63
C ILE A 186 10.83 -1.72 -4.58
N GLY A 187 10.12 -1.54 -5.70
CA GLY A 187 9.92 -2.62 -6.68
C GLY A 187 11.16 -2.92 -7.50
N LEU A 188 11.86 -1.90 -8.02
CA LEU A 188 13.03 -2.10 -8.89
C LEU A 188 14.21 -2.79 -8.19
N SER A 189 14.39 -2.57 -6.88
CA SER A 189 15.48 -3.20 -6.12
C SER A 189 15.27 -4.69 -5.84
N LEU A 190 14.05 -5.20 -6.01
CA LEU A 190 13.70 -6.60 -5.73
C LEU A 190 13.75 -7.52 -6.96
N THR A 191 14.27 -7.02 -8.08
CA THR A 191 14.44 -7.78 -9.32
C THR A 191 15.33 -9.02 -9.15
N GLY A 192 16.40 -8.92 -8.37
CA GLY A 192 17.28 -10.06 -8.07
C GLY A 192 16.55 -11.18 -7.30
N VAL A 193 15.70 -10.81 -6.34
CA VAL A 193 14.88 -11.76 -5.57
C VAL A 193 13.87 -12.46 -6.49
N ALA A 194 13.16 -11.70 -7.33
CA ALA A 194 12.22 -12.30 -8.29
C ALA A 194 12.92 -13.24 -9.28
N SER A 195 14.10 -12.87 -9.77
CA SER A 195 14.92 -13.70 -10.64
C SER A 195 15.31 -15.04 -9.97
N SER A 196 15.63 -15.01 -8.68
CA SER A 196 16.04 -16.20 -7.93
C SER A 196 14.96 -17.29 -7.83
N PHE A 197 13.67 -16.89 -7.88
CA PHE A 197 12.54 -17.82 -7.96
C PHE A 197 12.21 -18.19 -9.41
N ASN A 198 12.31 -17.24 -10.33
CA ASN A 198 12.03 -17.48 -11.76
C ASN A 198 13.02 -18.47 -12.40
N GLN A 199 14.28 -18.46 -11.98
CA GLN A 199 15.32 -19.35 -12.49
C GLN A 199 15.06 -20.84 -12.20
N VAL A 200 14.18 -21.16 -11.24
CA VAL A 200 13.73 -22.54 -11.01
C VAL A 200 13.05 -23.11 -12.25
N HIS A 201 12.23 -22.31 -12.94
CA HIS A 201 11.66 -22.68 -14.24
C HIS A 201 11.04 -21.48 -14.97
N TRP A 202 11.81 -20.82 -15.86
CA TRP A 202 11.36 -19.63 -16.59
C TRP A 202 10.06 -19.83 -17.37
N GLY A 203 9.81 -21.01 -17.96
CA GLY A 203 8.58 -21.27 -18.72
C GLY A 203 7.30 -21.12 -17.89
N ILE A 204 7.28 -21.63 -16.64
CA ILE A 204 6.15 -21.53 -15.72
C ILE A 204 6.01 -20.10 -15.19
N ALA A 205 7.14 -19.45 -14.91
CA ALA A 205 7.16 -18.06 -14.48
C ALA A 205 6.58 -17.12 -15.56
N PHE A 206 7.06 -17.22 -16.81
CA PHE A 206 6.52 -16.45 -17.94
C PHE A 206 5.07 -16.75 -18.23
N MET A 207 4.66 -18.02 -18.14
CA MET A 207 3.25 -18.36 -18.29
C MET A 207 2.40 -17.71 -17.19
N THR A 208 2.87 -17.69 -15.95
CA THR A 208 2.17 -17.02 -14.84
C THR A 208 2.07 -15.51 -15.10
N MET A 209 3.16 -14.85 -15.47
CA MET A 209 3.17 -13.42 -15.82
C MET A 209 2.22 -13.12 -16.98
N GLY A 210 2.29 -13.93 -18.04
CA GLY A 210 1.44 -13.83 -19.23
C GLY A 210 -0.03 -14.02 -18.89
N LEU A 211 -0.38 -15.01 -18.06
CA LEU A 211 -1.76 -15.22 -17.61
C LEU A 211 -2.26 -14.04 -16.76
N ILE A 212 -1.44 -13.47 -15.88
CA ILE A 212 -1.85 -12.30 -15.09
C ILE A 212 -2.15 -11.12 -16.03
N ALA A 213 -1.29 -10.87 -17.02
CA ALA A 213 -1.48 -9.81 -18.01
C ALA A 213 -2.72 -10.08 -18.89
N ILE A 214 -2.89 -11.30 -19.40
CA ILE A 214 -4.04 -11.68 -20.24
C ILE A 214 -5.35 -11.51 -19.46
N ILE A 215 -5.41 -12.06 -18.24
CA ILE A 215 -6.62 -12.02 -17.42
C ILE A 215 -6.97 -10.58 -17.03
N SER A 216 -5.98 -9.78 -16.60
CA SER A 216 -6.21 -8.40 -16.16
C SER A 216 -6.51 -7.43 -17.30
N MET A 217 -5.74 -7.47 -18.40
CA MET A 217 -5.83 -6.48 -19.48
C MET A 217 -6.84 -6.84 -20.56
N TYR A 218 -6.93 -8.12 -20.95
CA TYR A 218 -7.76 -8.55 -22.09
C TYR A 218 -9.11 -9.08 -21.63
N LEU A 219 -9.14 -9.89 -20.57
CA LEU A 219 -10.39 -10.45 -20.02
C LEU A 219 -11.04 -9.57 -18.96
N GLY A 220 -10.36 -8.51 -18.49
CA GLY A 220 -10.84 -7.64 -17.41
C GLY A 220 -12.17 -6.94 -17.72
N SER A 221 -12.49 -6.70 -18.99
CA SER A 221 -13.76 -6.10 -19.41
C SER A 221 -14.93 -7.09 -19.46
N ILE A 222 -14.64 -8.40 -19.47
CA ILE A 222 -15.65 -9.44 -19.57
C ILE A 222 -16.29 -9.67 -18.20
N HIS A 223 -17.58 -9.39 -18.12
CA HIS A 223 -18.36 -9.66 -16.92
C HIS A 223 -18.96 -11.06 -17.00
N VAL A 224 -18.57 -11.93 -16.07
CA VAL A 224 -19.00 -13.33 -16.04
C VAL A 224 -20.42 -13.42 -15.46
N PRO A 225 -21.34 -14.17 -16.08
CA PRO A 225 -22.65 -14.45 -15.49
C PRO A 225 -22.48 -15.35 -14.27
N MET A 226 -22.63 -14.77 -13.07
CA MET A 226 -22.60 -15.49 -11.81
C MET A 226 -24.02 -15.67 -11.28
N CYS A 227 -24.31 -16.86 -10.76
CA CYS A 227 -25.59 -17.16 -10.13
C CYS A 227 -25.67 -16.48 -8.76
N ALA A 228 -26.51 -15.45 -8.64
CA ALA A 228 -26.81 -14.81 -7.37
C ALA A 228 -28.16 -15.28 -6.84
N TRP A 229 -28.21 -15.57 -5.54
CA TRP A 229 -29.43 -16.04 -4.90
C TRP A 229 -30.13 -14.88 -4.18
N LYS A 230 -31.35 -14.52 -4.62
CA LYS A 230 -32.26 -13.63 -3.87
C LYS A 230 -33.37 -14.46 -3.25
N ARG A 231 -33.63 -14.29 -1.94
CA ARG A 231 -34.70 -15.00 -1.20
C ARG A 231 -36.09 -14.91 -1.85
N VAL A 232 -36.38 -13.81 -2.56
CA VAL A 232 -37.70 -13.52 -3.13
C VAL A 232 -37.83 -13.94 -4.60
N VAL A 233 -36.72 -13.94 -5.36
CA VAL A 233 -36.72 -14.12 -6.83
C VAL A 233 -36.05 -15.44 -7.25
N GLY A 234 -35.36 -16.12 -6.32
CA GLY A 234 -34.57 -17.32 -6.60
C GLY A 234 -33.18 -17.01 -7.16
N CYS A 235 -32.63 -17.98 -7.91
CA CYS A 235 -31.35 -17.84 -8.60
C CYS A 235 -31.51 -16.91 -9.81
N HIS A 236 -30.83 -15.77 -9.81
CA HIS A 236 -30.78 -14.84 -10.93
C HIS A 236 -29.33 -14.61 -11.34
N ILE A 237 -29.11 -14.46 -12.64
CA ILE A 237 -27.76 -14.29 -13.21
C ILE A 237 -27.36 -12.81 -13.08
N ILE A 238 -26.31 -12.53 -12.32
CA ILE A 238 -25.69 -11.20 -12.21
C ILE A 238 -24.38 -11.20 -12.99
N LYS A 239 -24.12 -10.12 -13.73
CA LYS A 239 -22.83 -9.90 -14.42
C LYS A 239 -21.79 -9.40 -13.41
N TYR A 240 -20.73 -10.17 -13.15
CA TYR A 240 -19.72 -9.84 -12.14
C TYR A 240 -18.29 -9.83 -12.74
N PRO A 241 -17.46 -8.80 -12.47
CA PRO A 241 -16.15 -8.62 -13.09
C PRO A 241 -15.06 -9.47 -12.41
N VAL A 242 -15.19 -10.80 -12.47
CA VAL A 242 -14.28 -11.76 -11.80
C VAL A 242 -12.82 -11.55 -12.22
N PHE A 243 -12.55 -11.41 -13.52
CA PHE A 243 -11.20 -11.33 -14.08
C PHE A 243 -10.46 -10.05 -13.70
N GLN A 244 -11.19 -8.95 -13.51
CA GLN A 244 -10.61 -7.68 -13.10
C GLN A 244 -10.21 -7.70 -11.61
N LEU A 245 -10.96 -8.42 -10.78
CA LEU A 245 -10.80 -8.44 -9.33
C LEU A 245 -9.83 -9.51 -8.85
N LEU A 246 -9.78 -10.67 -9.51
CA LEU A 246 -8.99 -11.82 -9.08
C LEU A 246 -7.93 -12.29 -10.10
N PRO A 247 -7.27 -11.41 -10.89
CA PRO A 247 -6.36 -11.86 -11.95
C PRO A 247 -5.21 -12.69 -11.40
N VAL A 248 -4.55 -12.23 -10.32
CA VAL A 248 -3.40 -12.91 -9.70
C VAL A 248 -3.76 -14.31 -9.21
N ILE A 249 -4.86 -14.44 -8.47
CA ILE A 249 -5.27 -15.73 -7.89
C ILE A 249 -5.73 -16.70 -8.97
N LEU A 250 -6.47 -16.25 -9.98
CA LEU A 250 -6.87 -17.09 -11.11
C LEU A 250 -5.64 -17.58 -11.88
N SER A 251 -4.65 -16.71 -12.12
CA SER A 251 -3.39 -17.12 -12.75
C SER A 251 -2.63 -18.14 -11.91
N ILE A 252 -2.54 -17.94 -10.58
CA ILE A 252 -1.93 -18.92 -9.68
C ILE A 252 -2.66 -20.25 -9.79
N CYS A 253 -4.00 -20.29 -9.72
CA CYS A 253 -4.77 -21.54 -9.82
C CYS A 253 -4.56 -22.25 -11.15
N ILE A 254 -4.60 -21.54 -12.27
CA ILE A 254 -4.41 -22.11 -13.62
C ILE A 254 -2.99 -22.66 -13.76
N THR A 255 -1.97 -21.87 -13.41
CA THR A 255 -0.58 -22.33 -13.51
C THR A 255 -0.30 -23.47 -12.53
N TRP A 256 -0.86 -23.42 -11.33
CA TRP A 256 -0.67 -24.46 -10.32
C TRP A 256 -1.30 -25.78 -10.76
N LEU A 257 -2.48 -25.74 -11.40
CA LEU A 257 -3.09 -26.90 -12.05
C LEU A 257 -2.19 -27.45 -13.17
N LEU A 258 -1.59 -26.59 -14.00
CA LEU A 258 -0.63 -27.05 -15.01
C LEU A 258 0.58 -27.71 -14.36
N CYS A 259 1.17 -27.09 -13.33
CA CYS A 259 2.28 -27.68 -12.60
C CYS A 259 1.92 -29.05 -12.00
N TYR A 260 0.69 -29.22 -11.51
CA TYR A 260 0.19 -30.50 -11.03
C TYR A 260 0.16 -31.55 -12.17
N ILE A 261 -0.40 -31.21 -13.33
CA ILE A 261 -0.43 -32.10 -14.49
C ILE A 261 0.99 -32.49 -14.93
N LEU A 262 1.91 -31.53 -14.99
CA LEU A 262 3.32 -31.75 -15.35
C LEU A 262 4.08 -32.57 -14.29
N THR A 263 3.69 -32.44 -13.02
CA THR A 263 4.23 -33.25 -11.92
C THR A 263 3.81 -34.72 -12.08
N VAL A 264 2.52 -34.97 -12.35
CA VAL A 264 1.98 -36.32 -12.54
C VAL A 264 2.49 -36.98 -13.83
N ALA A 265 2.76 -36.18 -14.87
CA ALA A 265 3.35 -36.65 -16.12
C ALA A 265 4.88 -36.85 -16.05
N ASP A 266 5.50 -36.70 -14.86
CA ASP A 266 6.94 -36.81 -14.63
C ASP A 266 7.82 -35.97 -15.57
N VAL A 267 7.29 -34.80 -15.99
CA VAL A 267 8.04 -33.83 -16.81
C VAL A 267 9.10 -33.12 -15.97
N PHE A 268 8.80 -32.89 -14.68
CA PHE A 268 9.75 -32.31 -13.74
C PHE A 268 10.61 -33.39 -13.08
N PRO A 269 11.93 -33.16 -12.94
CA PRO A 269 12.83 -34.14 -12.36
C PRO A 269 12.49 -34.42 -10.90
N SER A 270 12.55 -35.70 -10.52
CA SER A 270 12.26 -36.17 -9.16
C SER A 270 13.45 -36.04 -8.21
N ASP A 271 14.65 -35.76 -8.73
CA ASP A 271 15.86 -35.57 -7.93
C ASP A 271 15.80 -34.25 -7.15
N PRO A 272 15.87 -34.27 -5.80
CA PRO A 272 15.78 -33.06 -4.97
C PRO A 272 16.87 -32.02 -5.23
N ASN A 273 18.01 -32.45 -5.78
CA ASN A 273 19.15 -31.59 -6.09
C ASN A 273 19.04 -30.88 -7.44
N HIS A 274 18.06 -31.26 -8.28
CA HIS A 274 17.87 -30.61 -9.56
C HIS A 274 17.20 -29.25 -9.39
N ILE A 275 17.65 -28.23 -10.13
CA ILE A 275 17.13 -26.85 -10.01
C ILE A 275 15.61 -26.77 -10.22
N ASN A 276 15.07 -27.49 -11.21
CA ASN A 276 13.63 -27.57 -11.50
C ASN A 276 12.80 -28.37 -10.48
N TYR A 277 13.38 -29.02 -9.47
CA TYR A 277 12.62 -29.85 -8.51
C TYR A 277 11.55 -29.02 -7.76
N MET A 278 11.87 -27.78 -7.42
CA MET A 278 10.94 -26.84 -6.75
C MET A 278 9.82 -26.30 -7.67
N ALA A 279 9.75 -26.75 -8.94
CA ALA A 279 8.60 -26.54 -9.81
C ALA A 279 7.48 -27.58 -9.59
N ARG A 280 7.78 -28.69 -8.90
CA ARG A 280 6.82 -29.75 -8.61
C ARG A 280 5.84 -29.35 -7.52
N THR A 281 4.61 -29.85 -7.63
CA THR A 281 3.54 -29.59 -6.65
C THR A 281 3.59 -30.53 -5.44
N ASP A 282 4.24 -31.68 -5.58
CA ASP A 282 4.39 -32.69 -4.53
C ASP A 282 5.66 -32.53 -3.69
N ALA A 283 6.55 -31.60 -4.07
CA ALA A 283 7.84 -31.36 -3.41
C ALA A 283 7.71 -31.13 -1.89
N ARG A 284 6.61 -30.48 -1.47
CA ARG A 284 6.37 -30.05 -0.07
C ARG A 284 5.21 -30.78 0.62
N ASN A 285 4.82 -31.96 0.10
CA ASN A 285 3.68 -32.72 0.65
C ASN A 285 3.84 -33.11 2.13
N ASN A 286 5.08 -33.26 2.60
CA ASN A 286 5.37 -33.61 3.99
C ASN A 286 4.91 -32.51 4.96
N VAL A 287 5.02 -31.23 4.57
CA VAL A 287 4.55 -30.09 5.37
C VAL A 287 3.03 -30.18 5.58
N LEU A 288 2.28 -30.51 4.52
CA LEU A 288 0.84 -30.64 4.61
C LEU A 288 0.43 -31.77 5.56
N LYS A 289 1.16 -32.89 5.56
CA LYS A 289 0.89 -34.01 6.48
C LYS A 289 1.22 -33.64 7.92
N ASN A 290 2.39 -33.04 8.16
CA ASN A 290 2.94 -32.77 9.49
C ASN A 290 2.35 -31.51 10.15
N ALA A 291 1.80 -30.57 9.38
CA ALA A 291 1.29 -29.32 9.93
C ALA A 291 0.13 -29.56 10.92
N PRO A 292 0.17 -28.99 12.14
CA PRO A 292 -0.96 -29.05 13.06
C PRO A 292 -2.18 -28.30 12.47
N TRP A 293 -3.37 -28.75 12.85
CA TRP A 293 -4.64 -28.14 12.41
C TRP A 293 -4.79 -26.70 12.89
N PHE A 294 -4.40 -26.43 14.14
CA PHE A 294 -4.48 -25.12 14.75
C PHE A 294 -3.09 -24.66 15.17
N ARG A 295 -2.73 -23.43 14.80
CA ARG A 295 -1.48 -22.75 15.17
C ARG A 295 -1.83 -21.39 15.74
N TRP A 296 -1.72 -21.25 17.05
CA TRP A 296 -1.85 -19.94 17.68
C TRP A 296 -0.50 -19.18 17.54
N PRO A 297 -0.50 -17.89 17.18
CA PRO A 297 0.72 -17.09 17.14
C PRO A 297 1.21 -16.86 18.58
N ILE A 298 2.30 -17.53 18.94
CA ILE A 298 2.94 -17.40 20.24
C ILE A 298 3.98 -16.27 20.14
N PRO A 299 4.09 -15.37 21.13
CA PRO A 299 5.17 -14.41 21.19
C PRO A 299 6.53 -15.08 21.24
N PHE A 300 7.48 -14.55 20.47
CA PHE A 300 8.88 -14.96 20.40
C PHE A 300 9.08 -16.46 20.08
N PRO A 301 8.45 -16.99 19.01
CA PRO A 301 8.48 -18.42 18.73
C PRO A 301 9.87 -18.92 18.31
N PHE A 302 10.73 -18.01 17.87
CA PHE A 302 12.11 -18.29 17.47
C PHE A 302 13.15 -17.91 18.55
N GLY A 303 12.71 -17.43 19.72
CA GLY A 303 13.55 -16.94 20.82
C GLY A 303 13.45 -15.43 21.04
N TRP A 304 14.07 -14.95 22.12
CA TRP A 304 14.06 -13.52 22.48
C TRP A 304 14.72 -12.65 21.41
N PRO A 305 14.13 -11.48 21.08
CA PRO A 305 14.61 -10.60 20.03
C PRO A 305 15.99 -10.03 20.38
N THR A 306 16.80 -9.82 19.35
CA THR A 306 18.11 -9.17 19.43
C THR A 306 18.10 -7.93 18.53
N VAL A 307 18.98 -6.98 18.83
CA VAL A 307 18.98 -5.65 18.22
C VAL A 307 20.40 -5.25 17.89
N SER A 308 20.57 -4.57 16.77
CA SER A 308 21.83 -3.94 16.35
C SER A 308 21.54 -2.52 15.90
N ALA A 309 22.49 -1.63 16.12
CA ALA A 309 22.36 -0.24 15.70
C ALA A 309 22.14 -0.15 14.18
N ALA A 310 22.89 -0.94 13.41
CA ALA A 310 22.78 -1.00 11.96
C ALA A 310 21.43 -1.51 11.47
N GLY A 311 20.93 -2.61 12.05
CA GLY A 311 19.60 -3.14 11.72
C GLY A 311 18.50 -2.15 12.06
N TYR A 312 18.54 -1.52 13.23
CA TYR A 312 17.56 -0.50 13.63
C TYR A 312 17.52 0.67 12.64
N VAL A 313 18.66 1.19 12.22
CA VAL A 313 18.73 2.33 11.29
C VAL A 313 18.17 1.95 9.91
N GLY A 314 18.48 0.76 9.39
CA GLY A 314 17.89 0.27 8.14
C GLY A 314 16.37 0.08 8.21
N PHE A 315 15.90 -0.53 9.31
CA PHE A 315 14.47 -0.76 9.53
C PHE A 315 13.71 0.54 9.79
N MET A 316 14.37 1.56 10.36
CA MET A 316 13.82 2.92 10.47
C MET A 316 13.58 3.53 9.08
N ALA A 317 14.54 3.40 8.16
CA ALA A 317 14.40 3.89 6.80
C ALA A 317 13.23 3.21 6.07
N ALA A 318 13.09 1.88 6.22
CA ALA A 318 11.93 1.15 5.70
C ALA A 318 10.61 1.63 6.33
N THR A 319 10.59 1.82 7.65
CA THR A 319 9.42 2.34 8.38
C THR A 319 9.00 3.71 7.87
N LEU A 320 9.93 4.66 7.69
CA LEU A 320 9.63 6.00 7.17
C LEU A 320 9.05 5.94 5.76
N SER A 321 9.58 5.07 4.89
CA SER A 321 9.00 4.88 3.57
C SER A 321 7.62 4.24 3.62
N SER A 322 7.40 3.26 4.50
CA SER A 322 6.10 2.61 4.68
C SER A 322 5.03 3.61 5.16
N ILE A 323 5.43 4.59 5.99
CA ILE A 323 4.56 5.71 6.40
C ILE A 323 4.16 6.54 5.18
N VAL A 324 5.12 6.92 4.33
CA VAL A 324 4.87 7.73 3.12
C VAL A 324 3.92 7.00 2.16
N GLU A 325 4.14 5.71 1.94
CA GLU A 325 3.25 4.85 1.15
C GLU A 325 1.83 4.81 1.74
N SER A 326 1.71 4.56 3.05
CA SER A 326 0.41 4.47 3.73
C SER A 326 -0.35 5.80 3.74
N VAL A 327 0.33 6.94 3.84
CA VAL A 327 -0.31 8.26 3.69
C VAL A 327 -0.98 8.36 2.32
N GLY A 328 -0.26 8.03 1.24
CA GLY A 328 -0.80 8.04 -0.12
C GLY A 328 -2.01 7.12 -0.27
N ASP A 329 -1.93 5.92 0.31
CA ASP A 329 -3.01 4.94 0.32
C ASP A 329 -4.26 5.44 1.06
N TYR A 330 -4.11 6.16 2.18
CA TYR A 330 -5.26 6.71 2.90
C TYR A 330 -6.02 7.74 2.06
N PHE A 331 -5.31 8.63 1.36
CA PHE A 331 -5.93 9.62 0.47
C PHE A 331 -6.57 8.95 -0.75
N ALA A 332 -5.89 7.97 -1.36
CA ALA A 332 -6.45 7.19 -2.47
C ALA A 332 -7.71 6.44 -2.05
N ALA A 333 -7.70 5.79 -0.89
CA ALA A 333 -8.85 5.08 -0.36
C ALA A 333 -10.03 6.02 -0.07
N ALA A 334 -9.79 7.20 0.53
CA ALA A 334 -10.83 8.19 0.77
C ALA A 334 -11.46 8.66 -0.56
N HIS A 335 -10.62 9.02 -1.54
CA HIS A 335 -11.07 9.46 -2.86
C HIS A 335 -11.92 8.39 -3.58
N LEU A 336 -11.42 7.15 -3.66
CA LEU A 336 -12.13 6.04 -4.31
C LEU A 336 -13.41 5.62 -3.57
N SER A 337 -13.48 5.88 -2.27
CA SER A 337 -14.66 5.62 -1.44
C SER A 337 -15.66 6.77 -1.43
N CYS A 338 -15.39 7.85 -2.18
CA CYS A 338 -16.15 9.10 -2.15
C CYS A 338 -16.30 9.67 -0.72
N ALA A 339 -15.27 9.48 0.09
CA ALA A 339 -15.20 9.93 1.47
C ALA A 339 -14.35 11.21 1.55
N PRO A 340 -14.62 12.14 2.48
CA PRO A 340 -13.75 13.30 2.65
C PRO A 340 -12.32 12.88 2.99
N PRO A 341 -11.32 13.69 2.65
CA PRO A 341 -9.92 13.41 2.91
C PRO A 341 -9.69 13.22 4.42
N PRO A 342 -8.78 12.32 4.81
CA PRO A 342 -8.51 12.06 6.22
C PRO A 342 -7.89 13.29 6.89
N PRO A 343 -8.49 13.82 7.97
CA PRO A 343 -7.90 14.90 8.73
C PRO A 343 -6.62 14.45 9.43
N ALA A 344 -5.79 15.41 9.86
CA ALA A 344 -4.49 15.13 10.48
C ALA A 344 -4.56 14.13 11.65
N HIS A 345 -5.60 14.23 12.49
CA HIS A 345 -5.76 13.30 13.61
C HIS A 345 -6.06 11.87 13.17
N ALA A 346 -6.77 11.68 12.06
CA ALA A 346 -7.06 10.35 11.50
C ALA A 346 -5.82 9.76 10.83
N LEU A 347 -5.01 10.60 10.17
CA LEU A 347 -3.72 10.22 9.60
C LEU A 347 -2.74 9.76 10.69
N ASN A 348 -2.53 10.60 11.70
CA ASN A 348 -1.69 10.31 12.88
C ASN A 348 -2.06 8.98 13.52
N ARG A 349 -3.38 8.74 13.66
CA ARG A 349 -3.93 7.54 14.25
C ARG A 349 -3.81 6.30 13.38
N GLY A 350 -3.96 6.44 12.06
CA GLY A 350 -3.64 5.37 11.12
C GLY A 350 -2.20 4.89 11.29
N ILE A 351 -1.24 5.82 11.24
CA ILE A 351 0.19 5.51 11.39
C ILE A 351 0.50 4.91 12.77
N ALA A 352 -0.11 5.43 13.84
CA ALA A 352 0.07 4.89 15.19
C ALA A 352 -0.44 3.44 15.30
N VAL A 353 -1.62 3.14 14.73
CA VAL A 353 -2.18 1.78 14.76
C VAL A 353 -1.37 0.81 13.90
N GLU A 354 -0.85 1.26 12.75
CA GLU A 354 0.10 0.47 11.95
C GLU A 354 1.38 0.15 12.71
N GLY A 355 1.98 1.14 13.39
CA GLY A 355 3.15 0.93 14.24
C GLY A 355 2.84 -0.04 15.39
N PHE A 356 1.69 0.11 16.04
CA PHE A 356 1.22 -0.80 17.08
C PHE A 356 1.11 -2.24 16.57
N CYS A 357 0.45 -2.47 15.43
CA CYS A 357 0.32 -3.81 14.85
C CYS A 357 1.67 -4.38 14.40
N SER A 358 2.58 -3.52 13.92
CA SER A 358 3.94 -3.91 13.51
C SER A 358 4.81 -4.35 14.69
N ILE A 359 4.61 -3.77 15.88
CA ILE A 359 5.23 -4.28 17.13
C ILE A 359 4.80 -5.73 17.37
N PHE A 360 3.50 -6.03 17.33
CA PHE A 360 3.01 -7.40 17.48
C PHE A 360 3.55 -8.32 16.38
N SER A 361 3.63 -7.82 15.14
CA SER A 361 4.19 -8.55 14.00
C SER A 361 5.63 -8.99 14.27
N GLY A 362 6.47 -8.10 14.81
CA GLY A 362 7.81 -8.42 15.26
C GLY A 362 7.83 -9.39 16.45
N MET A 363 6.92 -9.24 17.42
CA MET A 363 6.84 -10.14 18.58
C MET A 363 6.52 -11.58 18.17
N VAL A 364 5.59 -11.79 17.24
CA VAL A 364 5.21 -13.15 16.79
C VAL A 364 6.15 -13.70 15.72
N GLY A 365 7.19 -12.95 15.32
CA GLY A 365 8.19 -13.37 14.36
C GLY A 365 7.70 -13.41 12.91
N ALA A 366 6.76 -12.53 12.51
CA ALA A 366 6.27 -12.46 11.14
C ALA A 366 7.33 -12.02 10.11
N ALA A 367 8.43 -11.43 10.60
CA ALA A 367 9.56 -10.91 9.82
C ALA A 367 9.23 -9.76 8.85
N HIS A 368 8.05 -9.15 8.97
CA HIS A 368 7.65 -7.95 8.24
C HIS A 368 6.78 -7.04 9.12
N ALA A 369 6.82 -5.72 8.87
CA ALA A 369 5.85 -4.79 9.43
C ALA A 369 4.49 -4.91 8.73
N THR A 370 3.48 -4.24 9.28
CA THR A 370 2.16 -4.09 8.65
C THR A 370 2.04 -2.72 7.98
N THR A 371 1.52 -2.67 6.77
CA THR A 371 1.31 -1.43 5.99
C THR A 371 0.02 -1.50 5.19
N SER A 372 -0.45 -0.37 4.69
CA SER A 372 -1.59 -0.31 3.78
C SER A 372 -1.32 -1.04 2.46
N TYR A 373 -2.34 -1.75 1.95
CA TYR A 373 -2.21 -2.53 0.72
C TYR A 373 -2.94 -1.87 -0.45
N SER A 374 -2.18 -1.13 -1.25
CA SER A 374 -2.62 -0.38 -2.44
C SER A 374 -3.44 -1.21 -3.46
N GLY A 375 -3.13 -2.51 -3.61
CA GLY A 375 -3.85 -3.40 -4.53
C GLY A 375 -5.34 -3.54 -4.20
N ASN A 376 -5.69 -3.61 -2.91
CA ASN A 376 -7.08 -3.73 -2.46
C ASN A 376 -7.81 -2.38 -2.53
N ILE A 377 -7.10 -1.27 -2.42
CA ILE A 377 -7.66 0.08 -2.57
C ILE A 377 -8.15 0.28 -4.02
N GLY A 378 -7.36 -0.13 -5.01
CA GLY A 378 -7.77 -0.10 -6.42
C GLY A 378 -9.04 -0.92 -6.69
N ALA A 379 -9.25 -2.02 -5.97
CA ALA A 379 -10.45 -2.84 -6.11
C ALA A 379 -11.75 -2.12 -5.66
N ILE A 380 -11.66 -1.09 -4.81
CA ILE A 380 -12.83 -0.27 -4.42
C ILE A 380 -13.41 0.45 -5.64
N ALA A 381 -12.54 0.94 -6.54
CA ALA A 381 -12.96 1.64 -7.75
C ALA A 381 -13.86 0.77 -8.66
N ILE A 382 -13.65 -0.55 -8.62
CA ILE A 382 -14.34 -1.55 -9.45
C ILE A 382 -15.55 -2.12 -8.70
N THR A 383 -15.34 -2.61 -7.47
CA THR A 383 -16.40 -3.25 -6.67
C THR A 383 -17.46 -2.26 -6.23
N LYS A 384 -17.11 -0.98 -6.11
CA LYS A 384 -17.95 0.07 -5.50
C LYS A 384 -18.38 -0.27 -4.07
N VAL A 385 -17.60 -1.09 -3.36
CA VAL A 385 -17.83 -1.49 -1.96
C VAL A 385 -16.71 -0.95 -1.09
N ALA A 386 -16.99 0.15 -0.39
CA ALA A 386 -16.06 0.82 0.52
C ALA A 386 -16.40 0.61 2.01
N SER A 387 -17.46 -0.12 2.33
CA SER A 387 -17.96 -0.25 3.71
C SER A 387 -16.93 -0.87 4.66
N ARG A 388 -16.67 -0.23 5.80
CA ARG A 388 -15.69 -0.73 6.79
C ARG A 388 -16.03 -2.10 7.35
N ARG A 389 -17.32 -2.44 7.44
CA ARG A 389 -17.76 -3.75 7.95
C ARG A 389 -17.26 -4.90 7.08
N VAL A 390 -17.17 -4.67 5.76
CA VAL A 390 -16.63 -5.64 4.80
C VAL A 390 -15.15 -5.89 5.09
N PHE A 391 -14.37 -4.82 5.29
CA PHE A 391 -12.94 -4.92 5.60
C PHE A 391 -12.68 -5.48 7.01
N GLN A 392 -13.50 -5.15 8.00
CA GLN A 392 -13.47 -5.79 9.32
C GLN A 392 -13.72 -7.31 9.22
N THR A 393 -14.70 -7.70 8.39
CA THR A 393 -15.02 -9.12 8.14
C THR A 393 -13.87 -9.81 7.41
N ALA A 394 -13.24 -9.15 6.43
CA ALA A 394 -12.02 -9.64 5.79
C ALA A 394 -10.89 -9.85 6.81
N GLY A 395 -10.70 -8.90 7.73
CA GLY A 395 -9.78 -9.01 8.86
C GLY A 395 -10.01 -10.26 9.70
N ILE A 396 -11.26 -10.50 10.11
CA ILE A 396 -11.64 -11.69 10.88
C ILE A 396 -11.40 -12.97 10.09
N ILE A 397 -11.77 -13.02 8.81
CA ILE A 397 -11.54 -14.17 7.94
C ILE A 397 -10.04 -14.49 7.86
N MET A 398 -9.18 -13.49 7.67
CA MET A 398 -7.73 -13.68 7.62
C MET A 398 -7.15 -14.15 8.96
N VAL A 399 -7.64 -13.63 10.10
CA VAL A 399 -7.25 -14.13 11.44
C VAL A 399 -7.59 -15.61 11.59
N VAL A 400 -8.82 -16.02 11.22
CA VAL A 400 -9.25 -17.42 11.27
C VAL A 400 -8.39 -18.28 10.34
N CYS A 401 -8.14 -17.84 9.11
CA CYS A 401 -7.25 -18.53 8.17
C CYS A 401 -5.82 -18.68 8.71
N GLY A 402 -5.27 -17.65 9.38
CA GLY A 402 -3.95 -17.70 9.99
C GLY A 402 -3.85 -18.66 11.18
N ILE A 403 -4.95 -18.88 11.91
CA ILE A 403 -5.01 -19.86 13.00
C ILE A 403 -5.07 -21.29 12.47
N ILE A 404 -5.67 -21.51 11.29
CA ILE A 404 -5.77 -22.85 10.69
C ILE A 404 -4.43 -23.18 10.01
N GLY A 405 -3.56 -23.92 10.71
CA GLY A 405 -2.21 -24.24 10.23
C GLY A 405 -2.16 -25.00 8.90
N LYS A 406 -3.23 -25.74 8.57
CA LYS A 406 -3.36 -26.39 7.25
C LYS A 406 -3.50 -25.40 6.10
N VAL A 407 -4.08 -24.22 6.31
CA VAL A 407 -4.18 -23.17 5.27
C VAL A 407 -2.78 -22.72 4.86
N GLY A 408 -1.92 -22.40 5.83
CA GLY A 408 -0.52 -22.05 5.57
C GLY A 408 0.25 -23.19 4.89
N ALA A 409 0.00 -24.45 5.28
CA ALA A 409 0.65 -25.61 4.65
C ALA A 409 0.21 -25.83 3.20
N VAL A 410 -1.08 -25.73 2.88
CA VAL A 410 -1.57 -25.82 1.49
C VAL A 410 -0.93 -24.75 0.62
N ILE A 411 -0.79 -23.54 1.14
CA ILE A 411 -0.15 -22.43 0.44
C ILE A 411 1.33 -22.72 0.13
N THR A 412 2.06 -23.43 1.00
CA THR A 412 3.47 -23.78 0.72
C THR A 412 3.66 -24.70 -0.48
N LEU A 413 2.60 -25.39 -0.93
CA LEU A 413 2.62 -26.26 -2.10
C LEU A 413 2.65 -25.50 -3.43
N ILE A 414 2.47 -24.16 -3.40
CA ILE A 414 2.61 -23.32 -4.59
C ILE A 414 4.08 -23.37 -5.05
N PRO A 415 4.35 -23.83 -6.29
CA PRO A 415 5.72 -23.91 -6.81
C PRO A 415 6.45 -22.57 -6.86
N GLU A 416 7.76 -22.58 -6.63
CA GLU A 416 8.60 -21.38 -6.61
C GLU A 416 8.53 -20.53 -7.90
N PRO A 417 8.50 -21.11 -9.12
CA PRO A 417 8.35 -20.31 -10.35
C PRO A 417 7.05 -19.49 -10.43
N ILE A 418 5.95 -19.97 -9.82
CA ILE A 418 4.68 -19.23 -9.78
C ILE A 418 4.82 -18.01 -8.86
N ILE A 419 5.50 -18.21 -7.73
CA ILE A 419 5.77 -17.14 -6.75
C ILE A 419 6.71 -16.10 -7.37
N GLY A 420 7.73 -16.54 -8.11
CA GLY A 420 8.59 -15.66 -8.88
C GLY A 420 7.80 -14.84 -9.89
N GLY A 421 6.97 -15.48 -10.73
CA GLY A 421 6.18 -14.79 -11.76
C GLY A 421 5.17 -13.79 -11.19
N THR A 422 4.48 -14.17 -10.11
CA THR A 422 3.55 -13.25 -9.40
C THR A 422 4.29 -12.09 -8.74
N SER A 423 5.43 -12.35 -8.09
CA SER A 423 6.27 -11.32 -7.47
C SER A 423 6.83 -10.35 -8.50
N THR A 424 7.26 -10.83 -9.69
CA THR A 424 7.71 -9.96 -10.79
C THR A 424 6.63 -8.97 -11.20
N VAL A 425 5.38 -9.43 -11.37
CA VAL A 425 4.26 -8.53 -11.71
C VAL A 425 3.98 -7.55 -10.56
N MET A 426 3.97 -8.01 -9.32
CA MET A 426 3.71 -7.16 -8.15
C MET A 426 4.77 -6.06 -8.00
N PHE A 427 6.06 -6.40 -8.07
CA PHE A 427 7.14 -5.40 -8.00
C PHE A 427 7.10 -4.42 -9.17
N GLY A 428 6.70 -4.87 -10.37
CA GLY A 428 6.46 -4.00 -11.52
C GLY A 428 5.34 -3.00 -11.28
N ILE A 429 4.19 -3.45 -10.73
CA ILE A 429 3.06 -2.57 -10.39
C ILE A 429 3.45 -1.57 -9.30
N VAL A 430 4.12 -2.00 -8.23
CA VAL A 430 4.62 -1.10 -7.17
C VAL A 430 5.53 -0.02 -7.76
N SER A 431 6.44 -0.43 -8.66
CA SER A 431 7.32 0.53 -9.35
C SER A 431 6.54 1.54 -10.19
N ALA A 432 5.53 1.07 -10.93
CA ALA A 432 4.66 1.90 -11.76
C ALA A 432 3.80 2.87 -10.92
N VAL A 433 3.32 2.46 -9.74
CA VAL A 433 2.60 3.34 -8.80
C VAL A 433 3.50 4.50 -8.36
N GLY A 434 4.76 4.22 -8.01
CA GLY A 434 5.74 5.27 -7.71
C GLY A 434 5.90 6.25 -8.87
N ILE A 435 6.10 5.75 -10.09
CA ILE A 435 6.21 6.58 -11.31
C ILE A 435 4.91 7.36 -11.59
N SER A 436 3.74 6.81 -11.26
CA SER A 436 2.47 7.48 -11.50
C SER A 436 2.29 8.77 -10.67
N THR A 437 3.01 8.90 -9.54
CA THR A 437 3.00 10.12 -8.72
C THR A 437 3.64 11.32 -9.45
N LEU A 438 4.40 11.08 -10.51
CA LEU A 438 4.93 12.13 -11.38
C LEU A 438 3.83 12.91 -12.09
N LYS A 439 2.59 12.40 -12.16
CA LYS A 439 1.43 13.12 -12.73
C LYS A 439 1.15 14.46 -12.03
N PHE A 440 1.60 14.61 -10.79
CA PHE A 440 1.41 15.83 -10.01
C PHE A 440 2.52 16.86 -10.25
N ILE A 441 3.61 16.48 -10.90
CA ILE A 441 4.83 17.26 -11.08
C ILE A 441 4.91 17.79 -12.50
N ASP A 442 5.44 19.00 -12.69
CA ASP A 442 5.76 19.48 -14.03
C ASP A 442 7.00 18.76 -14.58
N MET A 443 6.77 17.73 -15.40
CA MET A 443 7.83 16.98 -16.08
C MET A 443 8.42 17.72 -17.29
N GLY A 444 7.89 18.90 -17.66
CA GLY A 444 8.50 19.78 -18.65
C GLY A 444 9.75 20.51 -18.14
N SER A 445 9.93 20.57 -16.82
CA SER A 445 11.11 21.19 -16.22
C SER A 445 12.32 20.27 -16.19
N ILE A 446 13.44 20.76 -16.74
CA ILE A 446 14.76 20.11 -16.68
C ILE A 446 15.18 19.88 -15.22
N ARG A 447 14.83 20.78 -14.30
CA ARG A 447 15.09 20.63 -12.86
C ARG A 447 14.51 19.30 -12.36
N ASN A 448 13.22 19.10 -12.55
CA ASN A 448 12.50 17.93 -12.03
C ASN A 448 12.98 16.63 -12.68
N MET A 449 13.18 16.65 -14.00
CA MET A 449 13.72 15.49 -14.72
C MET A 449 15.12 15.11 -14.22
N THR A 450 15.98 16.10 -13.96
CA THR A 450 17.34 15.88 -13.45
C THR A 450 17.32 15.30 -12.04
N ILE A 451 16.50 15.88 -11.15
CA ILE A 451 16.37 15.39 -9.78
C ILE A 451 15.87 13.94 -9.77
N LEU A 452 14.82 13.64 -10.53
CA LEU A 452 14.27 12.29 -10.64
C LEU A 452 15.31 11.30 -11.18
N GLY A 453 15.97 11.65 -12.29
CA GLY A 453 16.96 10.79 -12.95
C GLY A 453 18.14 10.45 -12.03
N ILE A 454 18.72 11.46 -11.38
CA ILE A 454 19.82 11.28 -10.41
C ILE A 454 19.36 10.39 -9.24
N SER A 455 18.17 10.65 -8.71
CA SER A 455 17.63 9.90 -7.56
C SER A 455 17.42 8.42 -7.87
N LEU A 456 16.85 8.10 -9.03
CA LEU A 456 16.63 6.71 -9.46
C LEU A 456 17.95 5.98 -9.72
N ILE A 457 18.89 6.59 -10.45
CA ILE A 457 20.16 5.95 -10.79
C ILE A 457 21.03 5.76 -9.55
N LEU A 458 21.21 6.79 -8.71
CA LEU A 458 21.96 6.64 -7.46
C LEU A 458 21.29 5.65 -6.51
N GLY A 459 19.95 5.65 -6.46
CA GLY A 459 19.17 4.71 -5.69
C GLY A 459 19.40 3.25 -6.05
N LEU A 460 19.76 2.92 -7.30
CA LEU A 460 20.13 1.56 -7.71
C LEU A 460 21.64 1.32 -7.62
N MET A 461 22.45 2.29 -8.02
CA MET A 461 23.89 2.16 -8.18
C MET A 461 24.62 2.07 -6.83
N VAL A 462 24.25 2.89 -5.84
CA VAL A 462 24.92 2.91 -4.54
C VAL A 462 24.73 1.59 -3.78
N PRO A 463 23.51 1.03 -3.66
CA PRO A 463 23.34 -0.30 -3.08
C PRO A 463 24.12 -1.39 -3.79
N GLN A 464 24.15 -1.36 -5.13
CA GLN A 464 24.92 -2.34 -5.91
C GLN A 464 26.42 -2.26 -5.62
N TRP A 465 26.95 -1.04 -5.48
CA TRP A 465 28.35 -0.82 -5.12
C TRP A 465 28.67 -1.28 -3.68
N ILE A 466 27.82 -0.96 -2.71
CA ILE A 466 27.97 -1.36 -1.30
C ILE A 466 27.94 -2.88 -1.15
N ASN A 467 27.00 -3.55 -1.82
CA ASN A 467 26.78 -4.98 -1.69
C ASN A 467 27.77 -5.83 -2.51
N ASP A 468 28.64 -5.20 -3.32
CA ASP A 468 29.67 -5.90 -4.08
C ASP A 468 30.79 -6.38 -3.14
N PRO A 469 31.11 -7.68 -3.11
CA PRO A 469 32.19 -8.22 -2.26
C PRO A 469 33.55 -7.54 -2.45
N ARG A 470 33.81 -6.95 -3.63
CA ARG A 470 35.06 -6.24 -3.92
C ARG A 470 35.22 -4.95 -3.11
N ASN A 471 34.13 -4.38 -2.62
CA ASN A 471 34.10 -3.15 -1.85
C ASN A 471 33.88 -3.41 -0.35
N ALA A 472 33.97 -4.67 0.10
CA ALA A 472 33.89 -5.01 1.50
C ALA A 472 34.96 -4.25 2.31
N GLY A 473 34.53 -3.41 3.26
CA GLY A 473 35.41 -2.56 4.07
C GLY A 473 35.78 -1.20 3.44
N ALA A 474 35.14 -0.79 2.33
CA ALA A 474 35.34 0.54 1.75
C ALA A 474 34.92 1.68 2.71
N ILE A 475 33.93 1.44 3.55
CA ILE A 475 33.50 2.37 4.60
C ILE A 475 34.22 2.00 5.89
N ASN A 476 35.16 2.85 6.30
CA ASN A 476 35.91 2.72 7.54
C ASN A 476 36.01 4.09 8.22
N THR A 477 35.08 4.36 9.13
CA THR A 477 35.05 5.58 9.96
C THR A 477 35.84 5.42 11.26
N GLY A 478 36.38 4.22 11.52
CA GLY A 478 37.02 3.86 12.78
C GLY A 478 36.05 3.39 13.87
N ASN A 479 34.73 3.42 13.61
CA ASN A 479 33.70 2.86 14.49
C ASN A 479 32.87 1.80 13.74
N HIS A 480 33.02 0.55 14.14
CA HIS A 480 32.37 -0.59 13.52
C HIS A 480 30.83 -0.50 13.51
N GLU A 481 30.21 0.03 14.57
CA GLU A 481 28.75 0.18 14.62
C GLU A 481 28.24 1.24 13.63
N LEU A 482 29.00 2.33 13.48
CA LEU A 482 28.68 3.39 12.53
C LEU A 482 28.87 2.92 11.08
N ASP A 483 29.97 2.19 10.81
CA ASP A 483 30.23 1.62 9.49
C ASP A 483 29.12 0.65 9.08
N GLN A 484 28.67 -0.21 9.98
CA GLN A 484 27.55 -1.10 9.71
C GLN A 484 26.25 -0.33 9.46
N ALA A 485 25.95 0.70 10.24
CA ALA A 485 24.76 1.52 10.04
C ALA A 485 24.76 2.23 8.68
N ILE A 486 25.90 2.78 8.27
CA ILE A 486 26.06 3.41 6.96
C ILE A 486 25.92 2.37 5.84
N ASN A 487 26.54 1.19 5.98
CA ASN A 487 26.41 0.11 5.00
C ASN A 487 24.96 -0.32 4.80
N VAL A 488 24.18 -0.49 5.89
CA VAL A 488 22.76 -0.86 5.77
C VAL A 488 21.93 0.25 5.13
N LEU A 489 22.16 1.51 5.49
CA LEU A 489 21.45 2.66 4.87
C LEU A 489 21.75 2.79 3.37
N LEU A 490 23.03 2.78 3.00
CA LEU A 490 23.45 2.92 1.61
C LEU A 490 23.14 1.67 0.79
N GLY A 491 23.07 0.50 1.43
CA GLY A 491 22.57 -0.76 0.84
C GLY A 491 21.06 -0.77 0.58
N THR A 492 20.31 0.22 1.09
CA THR A 492 18.85 0.30 0.95
C THR A 492 18.46 1.26 -0.17
N ALA A 493 18.12 0.71 -1.35
CA ALA A 493 17.85 1.48 -2.58
C ALA A 493 16.82 2.60 -2.43
N MET A 494 15.67 2.26 -1.84
CA MET A 494 14.58 3.20 -1.57
C MET A 494 14.99 4.36 -0.65
N PHE A 495 15.87 4.12 0.33
CA PHE A 495 16.39 5.17 1.20
C PHE A 495 17.31 6.10 0.42
N VAL A 496 18.27 5.55 -0.34
CA VAL A 496 19.21 6.35 -1.13
C VAL A 496 18.46 7.23 -2.14
N GLY A 497 17.58 6.64 -2.94
CA GLY A 497 16.84 7.41 -3.95
C GLY A 497 15.87 8.42 -3.34
N GLY A 498 15.18 8.06 -2.27
CA GLY A 498 14.31 8.98 -1.54
C GLY A 498 15.07 10.13 -0.88
N PHE A 499 16.19 9.83 -0.22
CA PHE A 499 17.02 10.84 0.43
C PHE A 499 17.62 11.82 -0.58
N ILE A 500 18.19 11.32 -1.68
CA ILE A 500 18.72 12.17 -2.75
C ILE A 500 17.61 13.01 -3.39
N GLY A 501 16.45 12.41 -3.67
CA GLY A 501 15.29 13.13 -4.22
C GLY A 501 14.81 14.23 -3.28
N CYS A 502 14.74 13.97 -1.98
CA CYS A 502 14.39 14.94 -0.95
C CYS A 502 15.41 16.07 -0.85
N LEU A 503 16.70 15.71 -0.79
CA LEU A 503 17.79 16.67 -0.66
C LEU A 503 17.82 17.61 -1.86
N LEU A 504 17.78 17.07 -3.08
CA LEU A 504 17.82 17.87 -4.29
C LEU A 504 16.54 18.70 -4.49
N ASP A 505 15.36 18.15 -4.19
CA ASP A 505 14.12 18.91 -4.31
C ASP A 505 14.04 20.11 -3.33
N ASN A 506 14.67 20.00 -2.16
CA ASN A 506 14.69 21.10 -1.18
C ASN A 506 15.87 22.07 -1.35
N THR A 507 16.96 21.67 -2.02
CA THR A 507 18.14 22.53 -2.23
C THR A 507 18.16 23.22 -3.59
N VAL A 508 17.62 22.59 -4.63
CA VAL A 508 17.57 23.17 -5.98
C VAL A 508 16.40 24.17 -6.08
N PRO A 509 16.64 25.43 -6.49
CA PRO A 509 15.59 26.45 -6.62
C PRO A 509 14.47 25.97 -7.56
N GLY A 510 13.21 26.15 -7.16
CA GLY A 510 12.04 25.79 -7.96
C GLY A 510 10.75 26.30 -7.33
N THR A 511 9.72 26.52 -8.14
CA THR A 511 8.43 27.02 -7.65
C THR A 511 7.59 25.90 -7.04
N LEU A 512 6.62 26.24 -6.18
CA LEU A 512 5.71 25.24 -5.58
C LEU A 512 4.82 24.53 -6.61
N GLU A 513 4.51 25.22 -7.71
CA GLU A 513 3.75 24.67 -8.84
C GLU A 513 4.59 23.67 -9.63
N GLU A 514 5.81 24.07 -10.00
CA GLU A 514 6.76 23.21 -10.71
C GLU A 514 7.07 21.93 -9.91
N ARG A 515 7.23 22.04 -8.59
CA ARG A 515 7.42 20.90 -7.67
C ARG A 515 6.17 20.00 -7.54
N GLY A 516 5.02 20.43 -8.05
CA GLY A 516 3.75 19.73 -7.94
C GLY A 516 3.08 19.82 -6.57
N LEU A 517 3.62 20.63 -5.66
CA LEU A 517 3.13 20.71 -4.27
C LEU A 517 1.75 21.37 -4.17
N LEU A 518 1.45 22.34 -5.04
CA LEU A 518 0.12 22.95 -5.07
C LEU A 518 -0.94 21.99 -5.60
N THR A 519 -0.67 21.28 -6.71
CA THR A 519 -1.60 20.29 -7.27
C THR A 519 -1.79 19.12 -6.32
N TRP A 520 -0.70 18.61 -5.75
CA TRP A 520 -0.72 17.58 -4.71
C TRP A 520 -1.55 18.05 -3.51
N ARG A 521 -1.27 19.24 -2.96
CA ARG A 521 -2.01 19.78 -1.81
C ARG A 521 -3.46 20.08 -2.15
N LYS A 522 -3.78 20.58 -3.33
CA LYS A 522 -5.17 20.77 -3.78
C LYS A 522 -5.91 19.45 -3.79
N ASP A 523 -5.36 18.40 -4.39
CA ASP A 523 -5.96 17.06 -4.38
C ASP A 523 -6.21 16.55 -2.92
N HIS A 524 -5.34 16.94 -1.99
CA HIS A 524 -5.45 16.60 -0.56
C HIS A 524 -6.34 17.55 0.27
N VAL A 525 -6.61 18.79 -0.16
CA VAL A 525 -7.23 19.88 0.63
C VAL A 525 -8.53 20.42 0.02
N SER A 526 -8.67 20.51 -1.30
CA SER A 526 -9.89 21.02 -1.96
C SER A 526 -11.12 20.13 -1.68
N SER A 527 -10.88 18.86 -1.35
CA SER A 527 -11.87 17.91 -0.85
C SER A 527 -12.23 18.11 0.63
N THR A 528 -11.70 19.12 1.34
CA THR A 528 -12.10 19.46 2.72
C THR A 528 -13.10 20.62 2.78
N LEU A 529 -12.99 21.60 1.87
CA LEU A 529 -13.82 22.81 1.87
C LEU A 529 -15.25 22.59 1.34
N GLN A 530 -15.49 21.51 0.59
CA GLN A 530 -16.83 21.12 0.11
C GLN A 530 -17.63 20.26 1.10
N PHE A 531 -17.02 19.77 2.19
CA PHE A 531 -17.67 18.82 3.09
C PHE A 531 -18.11 19.44 4.42
N SER A 532 -19.40 19.32 4.73
CA SER A 532 -19.99 19.71 6.02
C SER A 532 -19.34 18.98 7.21
N LYS A 533 -19.33 19.61 8.40
CA LYS A 533 -18.90 19.02 9.70
C LYS A 533 -19.53 17.65 9.99
N VAL A 534 -20.66 17.31 9.35
CA VAL A 534 -21.32 15.99 9.44
C VAL A 534 -20.47 14.88 8.82
N SER A 535 -19.70 15.15 7.77
CA SER A 535 -18.91 14.16 7.01
C SER A 535 -17.65 13.71 7.76
N LEU A 536 -17.04 14.58 8.58
CA LEU A 536 -15.86 14.26 9.39
C LEU A 536 -16.14 13.30 10.56
N LYS A 537 -17.42 13.09 10.94
CA LYS A 537 -17.81 12.15 12.00
C LYS A 537 -17.35 10.72 11.74
N MET A 538 -17.16 10.34 10.47
CA MET A 538 -16.70 8.99 10.12
C MET A 538 -15.28 8.69 10.62
N TYR A 539 -14.47 9.71 10.87
CA TYR A 539 -13.10 9.59 11.38
C TYR A 539 -13.00 9.64 12.92
N GLU A 540 -14.12 9.76 13.64
CA GLU A 540 -14.13 9.79 15.12
C GLU A 540 -13.84 8.40 15.73
N PHE A 541 -13.49 8.30 17.02
CA PHE A 541 -13.36 6.98 17.66
C PHE A 541 -14.71 6.28 17.84
N PRO A 542 -14.78 4.94 17.72
CA PRO A 542 -15.97 4.19 18.08
C PRO A 542 -16.20 4.30 19.60
N PHE A 543 -17.42 4.64 20.01
CA PHE A 543 -17.91 4.69 21.41
C PHE A 543 -17.26 5.71 22.36
N ILE A 544 -15.98 6.03 22.21
CA ILE A 544 -15.20 6.82 23.18
C ILE A 544 -15.27 8.34 22.89
N THR A 545 -15.64 8.73 21.66
CA THR A 545 -15.59 10.15 21.24
C THR A 545 -16.47 11.07 22.10
N LYS A 546 -17.60 10.58 22.64
CA LYS A 546 -18.46 11.37 23.55
C LYS A 546 -17.78 11.71 24.87
N TYR A 547 -16.85 10.87 25.33
CA TYR A 547 -16.07 11.10 26.55
C TYR A 547 -14.84 11.95 26.27
N ILE A 548 -14.15 11.70 25.16
CA ILE A 548 -12.97 12.48 24.72
C ILE A 548 -13.34 13.96 24.52
N LYS A 549 -14.50 14.25 23.89
CA LYS A 549 -14.99 15.62 23.69
C LYS A 549 -15.27 16.38 25.00
N LYS A 550 -15.40 15.69 26.15
CA LYS A 550 -15.59 16.32 27.46
C LYS A 550 -14.28 16.68 28.17
N MET A 551 -13.14 16.16 27.70
CA MET A 551 -11.83 16.37 28.34
C MET A 551 -11.05 17.46 27.60
N ASN A 552 -10.84 18.62 28.24
CA ASN A 552 -10.12 19.74 27.63
C ASN A 552 -8.66 19.44 27.26
N CYS A 553 -8.00 18.48 27.90
CA CYS A 553 -6.63 18.09 27.57
C CYS A 553 -6.51 17.34 26.23
N MET A 554 -7.59 16.74 25.74
CA MET A 554 -7.59 15.94 24.51
C MET A 554 -7.56 16.78 23.22
N SER A 555 -7.67 18.11 23.31
CA SER A 555 -7.46 19.00 22.16
C SER A 555 -5.99 19.13 21.75
N TYR A 556 -5.05 18.85 22.68
CA TYR A 556 -3.60 18.89 22.41
C TYR A 556 -3.06 17.54 21.91
N PHE A 557 -3.84 16.47 22.02
CA PHE A 557 -3.38 15.13 21.69
C PHE A 557 -3.56 14.82 20.18
N PRO A 558 -2.48 14.59 19.42
CA PRO A 558 -2.53 14.50 17.95
C PRO A 558 -3.38 13.37 17.37
N LEU A 559 -3.74 12.36 18.18
CA LEU A 559 -4.62 11.24 17.79
C LEU A 559 -6.11 11.53 18.00
N SER A 560 -6.43 12.59 18.78
CA SER A 560 -7.79 12.89 19.19
C SER A 560 -8.60 13.56 18.07
N PRO A 561 -9.88 13.21 17.87
CA PRO A 561 -10.76 13.93 16.95
C PRO A 561 -10.98 15.41 17.27
N THR A 562 -10.71 15.83 18.51
CA THR A 562 -10.74 17.24 18.94
C THR A 562 -9.43 17.99 18.69
N PHE A 563 -8.44 17.33 18.09
CA PHE A 563 -7.18 17.96 17.73
C PHE A 563 -7.38 18.95 16.59
N ASP A 564 -7.27 20.22 16.92
CA ASP A 564 -7.38 21.31 15.95
C ASP A 564 -6.00 21.95 15.73
N LYS A 565 -5.43 21.72 14.56
CA LYS A 565 -4.09 22.20 14.20
C LYS A 565 -4.07 23.72 13.97
N GLU A 566 -5.24 24.33 13.77
CA GLU A 566 -5.39 25.77 13.52
C GLU A 566 -4.97 26.64 14.72
N ILE A 567 -5.05 26.12 15.95
CA ILE A 567 -4.75 26.91 17.16
C ILE A 567 -3.24 27.23 17.30
N ASN A 568 -2.34 26.44 16.68
CA ASN A 568 -0.88 26.62 16.81
C ASN A 568 -0.17 27.15 15.55
N LEU A 569 -0.88 27.36 14.43
CA LEU A 569 -0.30 27.78 13.13
C LEU A 569 -0.70 29.18 12.67
N ASN A 570 -1.39 29.96 13.52
CA ASN A 570 -1.84 31.33 13.24
C ASN A 570 -0.74 32.34 12.83
N CYS A 571 0.55 31.99 12.96
CA CYS A 571 1.65 32.79 12.43
C CYS A 571 2.00 32.49 10.96
N CYS A 572 1.73 31.28 10.44
CA CYS A 572 2.08 30.87 9.07
C CYS A 572 0.89 30.86 8.10
N GLN A 573 -0.32 30.53 8.56
CA GLN A 573 -1.52 30.56 7.70
C GLN A 573 -1.83 31.96 7.17
N LYS A 574 -1.58 33.02 7.96
CA LYS A 574 -1.70 34.41 7.48
C LYS A 574 -0.76 34.75 6.32
N SER A 575 0.30 33.98 6.07
CA SER A 575 1.14 34.12 4.88
C SER A 575 0.54 33.36 3.69
N GLU A 576 0.20 32.09 3.90
CA GLU A 576 -0.32 31.19 2.85
C GLU A 576 -1.71 31.59 2.33
N GLU A 577 -2.61 32.07 3.19
CA GLU A 577 -3.91 32.62 2.76
C GLU A 577 -3.76 33.90 1.94
N ARG A 578 -2.78 34.76 2.27
CA ARG A 578 -2.47 35.97 1.50
C ARG A 578 -1.92 35.64 0.12
N ASP A 579 -1.13 34.59 -0.01
CA ASP A 579 -0.57 34.16 -1.29
C ASP A 579 -1.64 33.48 -2.17
N ILE A 580 -2.56 32.70 -1.58
CA ILE A 580 -3.69 32.10 -2.30
C ILE A 580 -4.72 33.14 -2.73
N LEU A 581 -5.06 34.11 -1.86
CA LEU A 581 -6.00 35.21 -2.16
C LEU A 581 -5.44 36.21 -3.19
N ARG A 582 -4.14 36.51 -3.15
CA ARG A 582 -3.48 37.31 -4.21
C ARG A 582 -3.57 36.61 -5.57
N TYR A 583 -3.41 35.30 -5.60
CA TYR A 583 -3.46 34.52 -6.83
C TYR A 583 -4.87 34.34 -7.41
N THR A 584 -5.91 34.30 -6.56
CA THR A 584 -7.31 34.32 -7.04
C THR A 584 -7.63 35.67 -7.67
N PHE A 585 -7.21 36.76 -7.03
CA PHE A 585 -7.34 38.11 -7.59
C PHE A 585 -6.55 38.31 -8.88
N ASP A 586 -5.30 37.85 -8.96
CA ASP A 586 -4.48 38.02 -10.18
C ASP A 586 -5.00 37.19 -11.35
N ASN A 587 -5.53 35.98 -11.13
CA ASN A 587 -6.11 35.18 -12.20
C ASN A 587 -7.48 35.70 -12.67
N ASP A 588 -8.32 36.20 -11.78
CA ASP A 588 -9.59 36.84 -12.19
C ASP A 588 -9.29 38.10 -13.01
N VAL A 589 -8.30 38.90 -12.61
CA VAL A 589 -7.82 40.05 -13.40
C VAL A 589 -7.21 39.61 -14.74
N HIS A 590 -6.43 38.53 -14.80
CA HIS A 590 -5.82 38.07 -16.05
C HIS A 590 -6.83 37.45 -17.03
N ILE A 591 -7.86 36.76 -16.51
CA ILE A 591 -8.96 36.19 -17.30
C ILE A 591 -9.86 37.32 -17.83
N GLU A 592 -10.15 38.32 -17.01
CA GLU A 592 -10.94 39.50 -17.42
C GLU A 592 -10.17 40.36 -18.44
N PHE A 593 -8.85 40.49 -18.30
CA PHE A 593 -8.00 41.18 -19.29
C PHE A 593 -7.89 40.41 -20.62
N LYS A 594 -7.80 39.08 -20.59
CA LYS A 594 -7.84 38.24 -21.80
C LYS A 594 -9.21 38.23 -22.48
N SER A 595 -10.29 38.26 -21.70
CA SER A 595 -11.66 38.40 -22.21
C SER A 595 -11.85 39.74 -22.92
N GLN A 596 -11.37 40.84 -22.33
CA GLN A 596 -11.45 42.18 -22.95
C GLN A 596 -10.56 42.31 -24.19
N LEU A 597 -9.36 41.73 -24.20
CA LEU A 597 -8.49 41.70 -25.40
C LEU A 597 -9.06 40.83 -26.52
N SER A 598 -9.70 39.70 -26.18
CA SER A 598 -10.37 38.83 -27.16
C SER A 598 -11.59 39.52 -27.78
N ASN A 599 -12.37 40.28 -26.98
CA ASN A 599 -13.51 41.04 -27.48
C ASN A 599 -13.09 42.28 -28.29
N ALA A 600 -11.97 42.91 -27.96
CA ALA A 600 -11.39 44.02 -28.74
C ALA A 600 -10.85 43.54 -30.11
N ALA A 601 -10.26 42.34 -30.16
CA ALA A 601 -9.74 41.75 -31.41
C ALA A 601 -10.86 41.28 -32.36
N SER A 602 -12.03 40.89 -31.85
CA SER A 602 -13.19 40.49 -32.67
C SER A 602 -14.02 41.66 -33.21
N THR A 603 -13.67 42.91 -32.89
CA THR A 603 -14.36 44.11 -33.39
C THR A 603 -13.57 44.85 -34.48
N GLN A 604 -12.44 44.30 -34.93
CA GLN A 604 -11.62 44.83 -36.04
C GLN A 604 -11.38 43.85 -37.20
N LEU A 605 -12.20 42.80 -37.29
CA LEU A 605 -12.38 41.95 -38.47
C LEU A 605 -13.85 41.99 -38.85
#